data_AF-A0A950E3R3-F1
#
_entry.id   AF-A0A950E3R3-F1
#
_cell.length_a   1.000
_cell.length_b   1.000
_cell.length_c   1.000
_cell.angle_alpha   90.00
_cell.angle_beta   90.00
_cell.angle_gamma   90.00
#
_symmetry.space_group_name_H-M   'P 1'
#
loop_
_entity.id
_entity.type
_entity.pdbx_description
1 polymer ?
#
loop_
_entity_poly.entity_id
_entity_poly.type
_entity_poly.pdbx_seq_one_letter_code
_entity_poly.pdbx_strand_id
1 'polypeptide(L)' 'MSFARASNLFAFESVDAYQTFFEERYGPTIKAQEKLAPLGRWADCRAELRELFERRNAATDGSCRIEAEYVAISITRMNA' A
#
# COMPACT_ATOMS: atom_id res chain seq x y z
N MET A 1 9.10 6.93 -25.76
CA MET A 1 8.86 6.51 -24.37
C MET A 1 9.27 7.67 -23.47
N SER A 2 8.44 8.06 -22.52
CA SER A 2 8.73 9.10 -21.54
C SER A 2 8.50 8.58 -20.13
N PHE A 3 9.24 9.16 -19.17
CA PHE A 3 9.15 8.87 -17.75
C PHE A 3 8.78 10.15 -17.00
N ALA A 4 7.86 10.05 -16.05
CA ALA A 4 7.50 11.13 -15.15
C ALA A 4 7.30 10.59 -13.72
N ARG A 5 7.62 11.39 -12.70
CA ARG A 5 7.15 11.10 -11.34
C ARG A 5 5.68 11.47 -11.23
N ALA A 6 4.92 10.66 -10.51
CA ALA A 6 3.51 10.90 -10.21
C ALA A 6 3.19 10.33 -8.82
N SER A 7 2.04 10.72 -8.27
CA SER A 7 1.55 10.20 -6.99
C SER A 7 0.18 9.56 -7.17
N ASN A 8 -0.03 8.44 -6.49
CA ASN A 8 -1.33 7.78 -6.37
C ASN A 8 -1.81 7.94 -4.93
N LEU A 9 -3.00 8.50 -4.77
CA LEU A 9 -3.63 8.60 -3.46
C LEU A 9 -4.36 7.29 -3.14
N PHE A 10 -3.92 6.61 -2.07
CA PHE A 10 -4.72 5.58 -1.44
C PHE A 10 -5.65 6.23 -0.42
N ALA A 11 -6.96 6.15 -0.67
CA ALA A 11 -8.00 6.69 0.19
C ALA A 11 -8.93 5.57 0.68
N PHE A 12 -9.02 5.41 2.00
CA PHE A 12 -9.83 4.39 2.67
C PHE A 12 -10.58 4.98 3.86
N GLU A 13 -11.62 4.29 4.30
CA GLU A 13 -12.44 4.71 5.46
C GLU A 13 -11.64 4.76 6.75
N SER A 14 -10.60 3.94 6.90
CA SER A 14 -9.74 3.89 8.08
C SER A 14 -8.41 3.20 7.77
N VAL A 15 -7.46 3.27 8.70
CA VAL A 15 -6.20 2.50 8.63
C VAL A 15 -6.49 0.99 8.66
N ASP A 16 -7.51 0.55 9.40
CA ASP A 16 -7.93 -0.85 9.42
C ASP A 16 -8.43 -1.32 8.04
N ALA A 17 -9.24 -0.51 7.36
CA ALA A 17 -9.70 -0.83 6.01
C ALA A 17 -8.53 -0.93 5.01
N TYR A 18 -7.55 -0.02 5.13
CA TYR A 18 -6.34 -0.06 4.31
C TYR A 18 -5.48 -1.31 4.59
N GLN A 19 -5.33 -1.65 5.87
CA GLN A 19 -4.58 -2.81 6.30
C GLN A 19 -5.21 -4.11 5.81
N THR A 20 -6.53 -4.27 5.98
CA THR A 20 -7.27 -5.42 5.45
C THR A 20 -7.11 -5.53 3.92
N PHE A 21 -7.16 -4.41 3.20
CA PHE A 21 -6.91 -4.43 1.76
C PHE A 21 -5.52 -4.99 1.41
N PHE A 22 -4.47 -4.60 2.14
CA PHE A 22 -3.13 -5.16 1.93
C PHE A 22 -3.09 -6.65 2.26
N GLU A 23 -3.68 -7.06 3.37
CA GLU A 23 -3.74 -8.45 3.82
C GLU A 23 -4.47 -9.35 2.81
N GLU A 24 -5.47 -8.85 2.08
CA GLU A 24 -6.27 -9.67 1.17
C GLU A 24 -5.94 -9.51 -0.32
N ARG A 25 -5.30 -8.42 -0.74
CA ARG A 25 -5.11 -8.08 -2.16
C ARG A 25 -3.67 -7.84 -2.55
N TYR A 26 -2.79 -7.54 -1.58
CA TYR A 26 -1.39 -7.28 -1.88
C TYR A 26 -0.55 -8.54 -1.71
N GLY A 27 -0.12 -9.12 -2.84
CA GLY A 27 0.65 -10.36 -2.88
C GLY A 27 1.80 -10.44 -1.86
N PRO A 28 2.63 -9.40 -1.69
CA PRO A 28 3.69 -9.41 -0.68
C PRO A 28 3.19 -9.58 0.77
N THR A 29 2.10 -8.90 1.15
CA THR A 29 1.53 -9.05 2.50
C THR A 29 0.91 -10.43 2.69
N ILE A 30 0.20 -10.93 1.68
CA ILE A 30 -0.34 -12.31 1.68
C ILE A 30 0.79 -13.32 1.89
N LYS A 31 1.91 -13.17 1.17
CA LYS A 31 3.08 -14.06 1.30
C LYS A 31 3.78 -13.92 2.65
N ALA A 32 3.86 -12.71 3.20
CA ALA A 32 4.39 -12.51 4.55
C ALA A 32 3.53 -13.24 5.59
N GLN A 33 2.21 -13.12 5.52
CA GLN A 33 1.29 -13.83 6.40
C GLN A 33 1.42 -15.36 6.28
N GLU A 34 1.42 -15.90 5.05
CA GLU A 34 1.61 -17.34 4.79
C GLU A 34 2.91 -17.88 5.43
N LYS A 35 3.97 -17.08 5.48
CA LYS A 35 5.27 -17.48 6.03
C LYS A 35 5.39 -17.30 7.54
N LEU A 36 4.80 -16.24 8.09
CA LEU A 36 4.95 -15.88 9.50
C LEU A 36 3.87 -16.50 10.40
N ALA A 37 2.68 -16.81 9.87
CA ALA A 37 1.61 -17.41 10.66
C ALA A 37 2.01 -18.77 11.26
N PRO A 38 2.64 -19.71 10.52
CA PRO A 38 3.12 -20.97 11.11
C PRO A 38 4.20 -20.80 12.19
N LEU A 39 4.86 -19.64 12.21
CA LEU A 39 5.89 -19.31 13.20
C LEU A 39 5.32 -18.55 14.41
N GLY A 40 4.02 -18.26 14.43
CA GLY A 40 3.40 -17.42 15.47
C GLY A 40 3.82 -15.94 15.41
N ARG A 41 4.47 -15.49 14.33
CA ARG A 41 5.06 -14.15 14.21
C ARG A 41 4.26 -13.18 13.35
N TRP A 42 3.10 -13.62 12.84
CA TRP A 42 2.26 -12.77 12.01
C TRP A 42 1.72 -11.56 12.77
N ALA A 43 1.33 -11.74 14.04
CA ALA A 43 0.79 -10.65 14.85
C ALA A 43 1.78 -9.47 15.00
N ASP A 44 3.06 -9.78 15.23
CA ASP A 44 4.11 -8.76 15.36
C ASP A 44 4.31 -7.99 14.05
N CYS A 45 4.46 -8.72 12.93
CA CYS A 45 4.60 -8.11 11.61
C CYS A 45 3.36 -7.28 11.22
N ARG A 46 2.16 -7.76 11.57
CA ARG A 46 0.89 -7.07 11.36
C ARG A 46 0.83 -5.76 12.14
N ALA A 47 1.37 -5.72 13.36
CA ALA A 47 1.46 -4.49 14.16
C ALA A 47 2.46 -3.50 13.55
N GLU A 48 3.64 -3.96 13.13
CA GLU A 48 4.65 -3.10 12.47
C GLU A 48 4.11 -2.47 11.17
N LEU A 49 3.34 -3.24 10.37
CA LEU A 49 2.65 -2.72 9.19
C LEU A 49 1.62 -1.65 9.55
N ARG A 50 0.82 -1.89 10.60
CA ARG A 50 -0.14 -0.91 11.10
C ARG A 50 0.54 0.40 11.48
N GLU A 51 1.60 0.33 12.29
CA GLU A 51 2.35 1.51 12.69
C GLU A 51 2.93 2.27 11.48
N LEU A 52 3.41 1.54 10.46
CA LEU A 52 3.85 2.17 9.21
C LEU A 52 2.71 2.94 8.54
N PHE A 53 1.52 2.34 8.44
CA PHE A 53 0.36 2.99 7.83
C PHE A 53 -0.11 4.19 8.63
N GLU A 54 -0.14 4.11 9.96
CA GLU A 54 -0.48 5.25 10.84
C GLU A 54 0.53 6.39 10.69
N ARG A 55 1.84 6.10 10.67
CA ARG A 55 2.89 7.11 10.46
C ARG A 55 2.81 7.80 9.11
N ARG A 56 2.27 7.13 8.09
CA ARG A 56 2.15 7.67 6.72
C ARG A 56 0.78 8.26 6.42
N ASN A 57 -0.21 8.05 7.29
CA ASN A 57 -1.54 8.58 7.11
C ASN A 57 -1.52 10.11 7.27
N ALA A 58 -1.96 10.83 6.24
CA ALA A 58 -2.08 12.28 6.26
C ALA A 58 -3.46 12.77 6.74
N ALA A 59 -4.43 11.87 6.95
CA ALA A 59 -5.77 12.24 7.36
C ALA A 59 -5.86 12.48 8.89
N THR A 60 -6.70 13.45 9.28
CA THR A 60 -6.94 13.84 10.67
C THR A 60 -8.39 13.61 11.12
N ASP A 61 -9.21 13.02 10.25
CA ASP A 61 -10.66 12.85 10.41
C ASP A 61 -11.07 11.38 10.69
N GLY A 62 -10.09 10.52 10.99
CA GLY A 62 -10.28 9.08 11.18
C GLY A 62 -10.21 8.26 9.89
N SER A 63 -10.20 8.92 8.71
CA SER A 63 -9.94 8.25 7.44
C SER A 63 -8.47 7.88 7.24
N CYS A 64 -8.15 7.20 6.14
CA CYS A 64 -6.77 6.93 5.74
C CYS A 64 -6.50 7.56 4.37
N ARG A 65 -5.44 8.39 4.30
CA ARG A 65 -4.92 9.03 3.08
C ARG A 65 -3.41 8.86 3.04
N ILE A 66 -2.93 8.01 2.14
CA ILE A 66 -1.49 7.75 1.93
C ILE A 66 -1.13 8.06 0.49
N GLU A 67 -0.18 8.97 0.29
CA GLU A 67 0.38 9.27 -1.02
C GLU A 67 1.51 8.30 -1.35
N ALA A 68 1.35 7.56 -2.45
CA ALA A 68 2.39 6.68 -2.98
C ALA A 68 2.98 7.27 -4.26
N GLU A 69 4.27 7.61 -4.22
CA GLU A 69 4.99 8.03 -5.41
C GLU A 69 5.23 6.82 -6.34
N TYR A 70 5.05 7.03 -7.64
CA TYR A 70 5.35 6.07 -8.68
C TYR A 70 5.98 6.75 -9.91
N VAL A 71 6.62 5.95 -10.76
CA VAL A 71 7.11 6.40 -12.06
C VAL A 71 6.06 6.05 -13.12
N ALA A 72 5.46 7.07 -13.73
CA ALA A 72 4.58 6.93 -14.87
C ALA A 72 5.41 6.78 -16.15
N ILE A 73 5.09 5.75 -16.94
CA ILE A 73 5.74 5.47 -18.22
C ILE A 73 4.70 5.62 -19.33
N SER A 74 4.99 6.42 -20.34
CA SER A 74 4.12 6.58 -21.52
C SER A 74 4.85 6.24 -22.81
N ILE A 75 4.15 5.54 -23.71
CA ILE A 75 4.67 5.17 -25.03
C ILE A 75 3.66 5.66 -26.06
N THR A 76 4.08 6.61 -26.90
CA THR A 76 3.28 7.08 -28.03
C THR A 76 3.74 6.36 -29.30
N ARG A 77 2.82 5.68 -29.99
CA ARG A 77 3.06 5.16 -31.33
C ARG A 77 2.87 6.29 -32.32
N MET A 78 3.87 6.56 -33.16
CA MET A 78 3.72 7.45 -34.30
C MET A 78 3.19 6.63 -35.48
N ASN A 79 2.07 7.06 -36.06
CA ASN A 79 1.62 6.52 -37.34
C ASN A 79 2.45 7.18 -38.45
N ALA A 80 2.96 6.36 -39.37
CA ALA A 80 3.61 6.81 -40.60
C ALA A 80 2.59 7.34 -41.60
#